data_AF-A0A6N7ZKD2-F1
#
_entry.id   AF-A0A6N7ZKD2-F1
#
_cell.length_a   1.000
_cell.length_b   1.000
_cell.length_c   1.000
_cell.angle_alpha   90.00
_cell.angle_beta   90.00
_cell.angle_gamma   90.00
#
_symmetry.space_group_name_H-M   'P 1'
#
loop_
_entity.id
_entity.type
_entity.pdbx_description
1 polymer ?
#
loop_
_entity_poly.entity_id
_entity_poly.type
_entity_poly.pdbx_seq_one_letter_code
_entity_poly.pdbx_strand_id
1 'polypeptide(L)'
;MFATDEIYREFDAGRTVVRRAATTRTEHPMTHESWTVTGPQAIDLAHVRTLDATVIGGRLDVVAHDDPARTDVRVEVHSVTGRPLEVRLDGSTLRVGYGPFGSGWKGFLERFRTYTGRDAADVHVAVPASTTVKVATVQGEALVAGVRDGARLATVSGSVVTSRTRGELRVDTVSGEVSASEHDGAVRMDSVSGSLTATGALRSLRLDSVSGSVTVDTRTTPDEIQVSAVSADVLVRLPEPDAMDYAIRCISGRLVVDGEEQRGAARSFHRPAVVGAGAPVRVSAVSGDVTVLRGGAPSGTADAPGTEDAAPDGDRADVPAWGSPGGARPAPTTGAADR
;
A
#
# COMPACT_ATOMS: atom_id res chain seq x y z
N MET A 1 -22.96 -7.94 -5.28
CA MET A 1 -23.15 -8.19 -6.73
C MET A 1 -22.37 -7.14 -7.49
N PHE A 2 -21.08 -7.40 -7.75
CA PHE A 2 -20.26 -6.87 -8.85
C PHE A 2 -19.15 -7.91 -9.04
N ALA A 3 -19.10 -8.47 -10.25
CA ALA A 3 -18.29 -9.62 -10.62
C ALA A 3 -16.81 -9.22 -10.75
N THR A 4 -15.92 -10.01 -10.13
CA THR A 4 -14.46 -9.87 -10.28
C THR A 4 -13.82 -11.09 -10.94
N ASP A 5 -14.63 -12.03 -11.44
CA ASP A 5 -14.18 -13.34 -11.92
C ASP A 5 -13.90 -13.41 -13.42
N GLU A 6 -14.07 -12.31 -14.16
CA GLU A 6 -14.06 -12.33 -15.65
C GLU A 6 -12.79 -11.77 -16.30
N ILE A 7 -11.75 -11.40 -15.53
CA ILE A 7 -10.49 -10.88 -16.09
C ILE A 7 -9.40 -11.97 -16.22
N TYR A 8 -9.58 -13.15 -15.62
CA TYR A 8 -8.53 -14.19 -15.54
C TYR A 8 -8.60 -15.32 -16.59
N ARG A 9 -9.55 -15.31 -17.54
CA ARG A 9 -9.78 -16.48 -18.42
C ARG A 9 -9.42 -16.36 -19.90
N GLU A 10 -8.86 -15.25 -20.37
CA GLU A 10 -8.65 -15.09 -21.81
C GLU A 10 -7.27 -14.53 -22.18
N PHE A 11 -6.17 -15.12 -21.72
CA PHE A 11 -4.85 -14.86 -22.33
C PHE A 11 -3.90 -16.06 -22.16
N ASP A 12 -4.34 -17.24 -22.61
CA ASP A 12 -3.48 -18.43 -22.78
C ASP A 12 -3.19 -18.68 -24.27
N ALA A 13 -2.52 -17.71 -24.91
CA ALA A 13 -2.02 -17.87 -26.27
C ALA A 13 -0.62 -17.27 -26.41
N GLY A 14 0.40 -18.13 -26.37
CA GLY A 14 1.65 -17.91 -27.12
C GLY A 14 2.84 -17.27 -26.40
N ARG A 15 3.11 -17.54 -25.12
CA ARG A 15 4.38 -17.12 -24.48
C ARG A 15 5.32 -18.29 -24.22
N THR A 16 6.52 -18.20 -24.79
CA THR A 16 7.61 -19.17 -24.64
C THR A 16 8.12 -19.19 -23.20
N VAL A 17 7.78 -20.24 -22.45
CA VAL A 17 8.37 -20.54 -21.14
C VAL A 17 9.74 -21.19 -21.37
N VAL A 18 10.83 -20.47 -21.11
CA VAL A 18 12.18 -21.05 -21.20
C VAL A 18 12.53 -21.72 -19.87
N ARG A 19 12.35 -23.05 -19.80
CA ARG A 19 12.96 -23.90 -18.77
C ARG A 19 14.30 -24.41 -19.32
N ARG A 20 15.44 -24.07 -18.71
CA ARG A 20 16.75 -24.65 -19.05
C ARG A 20 17.39 -25.32 -17.84
N ALA A 21 17.89 -26.53 -18.06
CA ALA A 21 18.55 -27.39 -17.09
C ALA A 21 19.92 -26.85 -16.67
N ALA A 22 20.24 -27.01 -15.38
CA ALA A 22 21.49 -26.59 -14.74
C ALA A 22 22.71 -27.41 -15.22
N THR A 23 23.79 -26.73 -15.61
CA THR A 23 25.11 -27.36 -15.81
C THR A 23 25.83 -27.44 -14.47
N THR A 24 26.07 -28.65 -13.98
CA THR A 24 26.72 -28.92 -12.69
C THR A 24 28.25 -28.78 -12.81
N ARG A 25 28.85 -27.85 -12.05
CA ARG A 25 30.29 -27.87 -11.73
C ARG A 25 30.44 -27.85 -10.20
N THR A 26 31.13 -28.86 -9.69
CA THR A 26 31.22 -29.26 -8.27
C THR A 26 32.03 -28.28 -7.42
N GLU A 27 31.32 -27.43 -6.67
CA GLU A 27 31.67 -26.82 -5.37
C GLU A 27 30.32 -26.69 -4.65
N HIS A 28 30.24 -26.96 -3.33
CA HIS A 28 28.96 -26.97 -2.56
C HIS A 28 28.00 -25.87 -3.05
N PRO A 29 26.93 -26.21 -3.80
CA PRO A 29 26.28 -25.21 -4.63
C PRO A 29 25.37 -24.39 -3.73
N MET A 30 25.82 -23.18 -3.38
CA MET A 30 24.86 -22.10 -3.27
C MET A 30 24.23 -22.00 -4.65
N THR A 31 22.99 -22.45 -4.77
CA THR A 31 22.25 -22.37 -6.03
C THR A 31 22.10 -20.89 -6.37
N HIS A 32 22.83 -20.47 -7.40
CA HIS A 32 22.78 -19.13 -7.93
C HIS A 32 22.20 -19.23 -9.33
N GLU A 33 20.97 -18.76 -9.47
CA GLU A 33 20.30 -18.66 -10.77
C GLU A 33 20.31 -17.19 -11.19
N SER A 34 20.56 -16.92 -12.47
CA SER A 34 20.68 -15.56 -12.99
C SER A 34 20.14 -15.47 -14.40
N TRP A 35 19.43 -14.39 -14.68
CA TRP A 35 18.87 -14.05 -15.98
C TRP A 35 19.25 -12.61 -16.32
N THR A 36 19.56 -12.39 -17.58
CA THR A 36 19.75 -11.06 -18.15
C THR A 36 18.58 -10.80 -19.07
N VAL A 37 17.77 -9.78 -18.75
CA VAL A 37 16.51 -9.48 -19.41
C VAL A 37 16.65 -8.18 -20.20
N THR A 38 16.40 -8.24 -21.50
CA THR A 38 16.48 -7.09 -22.41
C THR A 38 15.12 -6.68 -22.99
N GLY A 39 14.05 -7.35 -22.57
CA GLY A 39 12.70 -7.17 -23.11
C GLY A 39 11.66 -7.96 -22.32
N PRO A 40 10.43 -8.10 -22.85
CA PRO A 40 9.35 -8.76 -22.15
C PRO A 40 9.69 -10.21 -21.79
N GLN A 41 9.66 -10.56 -20.51
CA GLN A 41 9.99 -11.90 -20.02
C GLN A 41 9.32 -12.17 -18.67
N ALA A 42 8.80 -13.39 -18.49
CA ALA A 42 8.31 -13.88 -17.20
C ALA A 42 9.26 -14.94 -16.64
N ILE A 43 9.52 -14.89 -15.33
CA ILE A 43 10.41 -15.80 -14.62
C ILE A 43 9.69 -16.25 -13.34
N ASP A 44 9.48 -17.56 -13.21
CA ASP A 44 8.90 -18.18 -12.01
C ASP A 44 10.02 -18.77 -11.15
N LEU A 45 9.98 -18.47 -9.85
CA LEU A 45 11.02 -18.79 -8.88
C LEU A 45 10.40 -19.39 -7.63
N ALA A 46 11.03 -20.42 -7.07
CA ALA A 46 10.61 -21.01 -5.80
C ALA A 46 11.49 -20.55 -4.64
N HIS A 47 10.98 -20.66 -3.41
CA HIS A 47 11.75 -20.50 -2.16
C HIS A 47 12.38 -19.12 -1.92
N VAL A 48 11.80 -18.06 -2.49
CA VAL A 48 12.19 -16.68 -2.20
C VAL A 48 11.68 -16.27 -0.83
N ARG A 49 12.56 -15.73 0.01
CA ARG A 49 12.24 -15.15 1.34
C ARG A 49 12.43 -13.65 1.38
N THR A 50 13.31 -13.14 0.52
CA THR A 50 13.61 -11.71 0.44
C THR A 50 13.62 -11.30 -1.02
N LEU A 51 12.88 -10.24 -1.33
CA LEU A 51 12.94 -9.54 -2.61
C LEU A 51 13.74 -8.25 -2.43
N ASP A 52 14.77 -8.06 -3.24
CA ASP A 52 15.52 -6.82 -3.37
C ASP A 52 15.38 -6.35 -4.82
N ALA A 53 14.39 -5.49 -5.04
CA ALA A 53 14.02 -5.01 -6.36
C ALA A 53 14.39 -3.53 -6.51
N THR A 54 14.94 -3.19 -7.65
CA THR A 54 15.43 -1.86 -7.93
C THR A 54 15.15 -1.50 -9.37
N VAL A 55 14.54 -0.33 -9.56
CA VAL A 55 14.42 0.33 -10.85
C VAL A 55 15.05 1.72 -10.77
N ILE A 56 15.41 2.29 -11.92
CA ILE A 56 15.96 3.64 -11.98
C ILE A 56 14.82 4.58 -12.39
N GLY A 57 14.32 4.41 -13.62
CA GLY A 57 13.01 4.89 -14.06
C GLY A 57 12.07 3.72 -14.38
N GLY A 58 10.85 4.05 -14.81
CA GLY A 58 9.80 3.07 -15.09
C GLY A 58 8.95 2.75 -13.86
N ARG A 59 8.28 1.59 -13.87
CA ARG A 59 7.39 1.15 -12.79
C ARG A 59 7.86 -0.16 -12.16
N LEU A 60 7.78 -0.24 -10.84
CA LEU A 60 8.01 -1.46 -10.07
C LEU A 60 6.83 -1.76 -9.16
N ASP A 61 6.02 -2.74 -9.55
CA ASP A 61 4.87 -3.20 -8.78
C ASP A 61 5.20 -4.50 -8.06
N VAL A 62 5.15 -4.50 -6.73
CA VAL A 62 5.30 -5.70 -5.90
C VAL A 62 3.97 -5.97 -5.22
N VAL A 63 3.31 -7.05 -5.61
CA VAL A 63 1.98 -7.40 -5.10
C VAL A 63 2.06 -8.76 -4.43
N ALA A 64 1.67 -8.78 -3.15
CA ALA A 64 1.51 -10.03 -2.44
C ALA A 64 0.29 -10.78 -2.98
N HIS A 65 0.45 -12.07 -3.25
CA HIS A 65 -0.68 -12.96 -3.45
C HIS A 65 -1.06 -13.63 -2.12
N ASP A 66 -2.36 -13.83 -1.94
CA ASP A 66 -2.96 -14.35 -0.71
C ASP A 66 -3.18 -15.88 -0.77
N ASP A 67 -2.68 -16.58 -1.78
CA ASP A 67 -2.80 -18.04 -1.89
C ASP A 67 -1.74 -18.72 -1.00
N PRO A 68 -2.14 -19.33 0.14
CA PRO A 68 -1.20 -19.94 1.07
C PRO A 68 -0.54 -21.22 0.50
N ALA A 69 -1.11 -21.82 -0.56
CA ALA A 69 -0.52 -22.96 -1.23
C ALA A 69 0.60 -22.55 -2.21
N ARG A 70 0.62 -21.27 -2.60
CA ARG A 70 1.67 -20.71 -3.45
C ARG A 70 2.79 -20.13 -2.61
N THR A 71 3.99 -20.63 -2.83
CA THR A 71 5.23 -20.08 -2.28
C THR A 71 6.17 -19.58 -3.37
N ASP A 72 5.70 -19.61 -4.61
CA ASP A 72 6.41 -19.13 -5.77
C ASP A 72 6.33 -17.61 -5.89
N VAL A 73 7.39 -17.06 -6.44
CA VAL A 73 7.49 -15.67 -6.86
C VAL A 73 7.50 -15.65 -8.37
N ARG A 74 6.72 -14.76 -8.96
CA ARG A 74 6.70 -14.53 -10.40
C ARG A 74 7.16 -13.12 -10.70
N VAL A 75 8.25 -13.01 -11.45
CA VAL A 75 8.78 -11.74 -11.97
C VAL A 75 8.35 -11.60 -13.42
N GLU A 76 7.57 -10.59 -13.72
CA GLU A 76 7.19 -10.21 -15.08
C GLU A 76 7.86 -8.88 -15.43
N VAL A 77 8.80 -8.95 -16.37
CA VAL A 77 9.40 -7.76 -16.97
C VAL A 77 8.60 -7.46 -18.22
N HIS A 78 8.03 -6.25 -18.32
CA HIS A 78 7.23 -5.81 -19.47
C HIS A 78 8.07 -5.02 -20.47
N SER A 79 8.97 -4.17 -19.96
CA SER A 79 9.83 -3.34 -20.80
C SER A 79 11.17 -3.13 -20.11
N VAL A 80 12.23 -2.98 -20.91
CA VAL A 80 13.56 -2.58 -20.45
C VAL A 80 14.10 -1.56 -21.44
N THR A 81 14.47 -0.39 -20.95
CA THR A 81 15.15 0.67 -21.71
C THR A 81 16.54 0.87 -21.13
N GLY A 82 17.55 0.95 -22.01
CA GLY A 82 18.94 1.12 -21.61
C GLY A 82 19.63 -0.20 -21.28
N ARG A 83 20.29 -0.28 -20.13
CA ARG A 83 21.03 -1.49 -19.73
C ARG A 83 20.08 -2.67 -19.50
N PRO A 84 20.53 -3.92 -19.79
CA PRO A 84 19.77 -5.11 -19.44
C PRO A 84 19.47 -5.16 -17.94
N LEU A 85 18.25 -5.58 -17.61
CA LEU A 85 17.84 -5.83 -16.23
C LEU A 85 18.37 -7.20 -15.79
N GLU A 86 19.00 -7.27 -14.63
CA GLU A 86 19.44 -8.54 -14.04
C GLU A 86 18.39 -9.03 -13.04
N VAL A 87 17.98 -10.29 -13.21
CA VAL A 87 17.21 -11.03 -12.22
C VAL A 87 18.12 -12.13 -11.69
N ARG A 88 18.30 -12.22 -10.38
CA ARG A 88 19.26 -13.13 -9.78
C ARG A 88 18.74 -13.68 -8.47
N LEU A 89 18.73 -14.99 -8.31
CA LEU A 89 18.41 -15.67 -7.06
C LEU A 89 19.71 -16.12 -6.40
N ASP A 90 19.97 -15.63 -5.20
CA ASP A 90 21.11 -15.99 -4.36
C ASP A 90 20.61 -16.65 -3.07
N GLY A 91 20.61 -17.99 -3.04
CA GLY A 91 19.97 -18.73 -1.96
C GLY A 91 18.46 -18.43 -1.92
N SER A 92 18.00 -17.69 -0.91
CA SER A 92 16.61 -17.27 -0.76
C SER A 92 16.35 -15.79 -1.05
N THR A 93 17.37 -15.07 -1.54
CA THR A 93 17.26 -13.63 -1.86
C THR A 93 17.16 -13.45 -3.37
N LEU A 94 16.00 -13.01 -3.83
CA LEU A 94 15.77 -12.62 -5.21
C LEU A 94 16.15 -11.15 -5.38
N ARG A 95 17.07 -10.89 -6.30
CA ARG A 95 17.51 -9.56 -6.71
C ARG A 95 17.00 -9.25 -8.11
N VAL A 96 16.37 -8.11 -8.28
CA VAL A 96 15.90 -7.60 -9.57
C VAL A 96 16.42 -6.18 -9.72
N GLY A 97 17.21 -5.88 -10.75
CA GLY A 97 17.71 -4.52 -10.94
C GLY A 97 18.94 -4.43 -11.83
N TYR A 98 19.68 -3.33 -11.69
CA TYR A 98 20.86 -3.06 -12.50
C TYR A 98 22.13 -3.37 -11.69
N GLY A 99 22.94 -4.32 -12.17
CA GLY A 99 24.17 -4.76 -11.52
C GLY A 99 25.31 -3.71 -11.50
N PRO A 100 26.38 -3.95 -10.71
CA PRO A 100 26.58 -5.11 -9.85
C PRO A 100 26.02 -4.94 -8.42
N PHE A 101 25.36 -5.98 -7.90
CA PHE A 101 24.72 -6.04 -6.57
C PHE A 101 25.69 -6.18 -5.37
N GLY A 102 26.97 -5.83 -5.54
CA GLY A 102 28.05 -6.21 -4.62
C GLY A 102 28.14 -5.47 -3.28
N SER A 103 27.55 -4.27 -3.16
CA SER A 103 27.68 -3.43 -1.93
C SER A 103 26.41 -3.34 -1.08
N GLY A 104 25.40 -4.17 -1.37
CA GLY A 104 24.11 -4.12 -0.69
C GLY A 104 23.35 -2.78 -0.87
N TRP A 105 22.26 -2.64 -0.13
CA TRP A 105 21.28 -1.55 -0.22
C TRP A 105 21.86 -0.14 -0.02
N LYS A 106 22.79 0.02 0.93
CA LYS A 106 23.39 1.33 1.24
C LYS A 106 24.32 1.81 0.13
N GLY A 107 25.19 0.93 -0.37
CA GLY A 107 26.10 1.25 -1.48
C GLY A 107 25.36 1.47 -2.79
N PHE A 108 24.18 0.87 -2.96
CA PHE A 108 23.27 1.23 -4.05
C PHE A 108 22.80 2.70 -3.90
N LEU A 109 22.16 3.09 -2.78
CA LEU A 109 21.63 4.45 -2.60
C LEU A 109 22.69 5.54 -2.85
N GLU A 110 23.94 5.31 -2.41
CA GLU A 110 25.04 6.24 -2.62
C GLU A 110 25.39 6.41 -4.11
N ARG A 111 25.40 5.33 -4.90
CA ARG A 111 25.74 5.38 -6.33
C ARG A 111 24.68 6.07 -7.17
N PHE A 112 23.40 5.88 -6.85
CA PHE A 112 22.32 6.37 -7.71
C PHE A 112 21.95 7.84 -7.47
N ARG A 113 22.41 8.46 -6.36
CA ARG A 113 22.32 9.93 -6.16
C ARG A 113 23.03 10.74 -7.24
N THR A 114 23.99 10.14 -7.95
CA THR A 114 24.76 10.80 -9.02
C THR A 114 24.43 10.24 -10.40
N TYR A 115 23.39 9.39 -10.51
CA TYR A 115 23.05 8.72 -11.75
C TYR A 115 22.26 9.65 -12.70
N THR A 116 22.71 9.77 -13.95
CA THR A 116 22.13 10.66 -14.98
C THR A 116 21.72 9.93 -16.26
N GLY A 117 21.63 8.59 -16.23
CA GLY A 117 21.25 7.82 -17.41
C GLY A 117 19.73 7.72 -17.59
N ARG A 118 19.32 6.99 -18.64
CA ARG A 118 17.91 6.81 -19.03
C ARG A 118 17.42 5.37 -18.82
N ASP A 119 18.11 4.61 -17.96
CA ASP A 119 17.71 3.24 -17.68
C ASP A 119 16.33 3.22 -17.03
N ALA A 120 15.42 2.43 -17.58
CA ALA A 120 14.08 2.27 -17.05
C ALA A 120 13.62 0.82 -17.27
N ALA A 121 12.78 0.33 -16.37
CA ALA A 121 12.15 -0.97 -16.53
C ALA A 121 10.76 -0.95 -15.92
N ASP A 122 9.83 -1.63 -16.59
CA ASP A 122 8.50 -1.90 -16.06
C ASP A 122 8.45 -3.35 -15.59
N VAL A 123 8.34 -3.54 -14.29
CA VAL A 123 8.45 -4.83 -13.62
C VAL A 123 7.29 -5.03 -12.67
N HIS A 124 6.59 -6.15 -12.83
CA HIS A 124 5.61 -6.64 -11.88
C HIS A 124 6.15 -7.88 -11.18
N VAL A 125 6.08 -7.92 -9.85
CA VAL A 125 6.54 -9.04 -9.04
C VAL A 125 5.42 -9.50 -8.12
N ALA A 126 4.90 -10.69 -8.39
CA ALA A 126 3.97 -11.36 -7.49
C ALA A 126 4.76 -12.15 -6.44
N VAL A 127 4.55 -11.85 -5.16
CA VAL A 127 5.27 -12.50 -4.04
C VAL A 127 4.32 -13.13 -3.02
N PRO A 128 4.75 -14.16 -2.27
CA PRO A 128 4.01 -14.57 -1.08
C PRO A 128 3.95 -13.43 -0.04
N ALA A 129 2.84 -13.32 0.70
CA ALA A 129 2.66 -12.27 1.70
C ALA A 129 3.74 -12.26 2.81
N SER A 130 4.37 -13.40 3.10
CA SER A 130 5.47 -13.54 4.07
C SER A 130 6.85 -13.19 3.50
N THR A 131 6.93 -12.49 2.37
CA THR A 131 8.21 -12.09 1.76
C THR A 131 8.64 -10.76 2.31
N THR A 132 9.87 -10.64 2.81
CA THR A 132 10.44 -9.32 3.15
C THR A 132 10.81 -8.59 1.87
N VAL A 133 10.28 -7.39 1.68
CA VAL A 133 10.44 -6.63 0.44
C VAL A 133 11.35 -5.43 0.64
N LYS A 134 12.31 -5.25 -0.27
CA LYS A 134 13.15 -4.07 -0.39
C LYS A 134 12.98 -3.51 -1.79
N VAL A 135 12.49 -2.29 -1.93
CA VAL A 135 12.23 -1.64 -3.23
C VAL A 135 12.86 -0.26 -3.31
N ALA A 136 13.76 -0.08 -4.27
CA ALA A 136 14.42 1.20 -4.51
C ALA A 136 14.11 1.73 -5.90
N THR A 137 13.84 3.04 -5.98
CA THR A 137 13.63 3.77 -7.24
C THR A 137 14.39 5.09 -7.23
N VAL A 138 14.72 5.66 -8.39
CA VAL A 138 15.33 6.99 -8.48
C VAL A 138 14.31 7.99 -8.99
N GLN A 139 13.70 7.72 -10.13
CA GLN A 139 12.73 8.59 -10.82
C GLN A 139 11.47 7.81 -11.27
N GLY A 140 11.41 6.51 -10.98
CA GLY A 140 10.28 5.65 -11.30
C GLY A 140 9.24 5.58 -10.18
N GLU A 141 8.14 4.90 -10.48
CA GLU A 141 7.06 4.65 -9.54
C GLU A 141 7.22 3.27 -8.90
N ALA A 142 6.95 3.18 -7.59
CA ALA A 142 6.94 1.90 -6.89
C ALA A 142 5.63 1.68 -6.14
N LEU A 143 5.03 0.50 -6.31
CA LEU A 143 3.87 0.04 -5.55
C LEU A 143 4.27 -1.20 -4.74
N VAL A 144 3.97 -1.22 -3.45
CA VAL A 144 4.09 -2.42 -2.61
C VAL A 144 2.77 -2.70 -1.90
N ALA A 145 2.13 -3.81 -2.24
CA ALA A 145 0.80 -4.15 -1.73
C ALA A 145 0.76 -5.51 -1.03
N GLY A 146 0.10 -5.59 0.13
CA GLY A 146 -0.27 -6.85 0.80
C GLY A 146 0.85 -7.61 1.54
N VAL A 147 2.07 -7.07 1.59
CA VAL A 147 3.22 -7.68 2.26
C VAL A 147 3.08 -7.62 3.79
N ARG A 148 3.44 -8.69 4.50
CA ARG A 148 3.21 -8.84 5.96
C ARG A 148 4.48 -8.94 6.80
N ASP A 149 5.61 -9.31 6.23
CA ASP A 149 6.89 -9.52 6.95
C ASP A 149 7.81 -8.28 6.89
N GLY A 150 7.20 -7.10 6.69
CA GLY A 150 7.89 -5.81 6.62
C GLY A 150 8.39 -5.43 5.22
N ALA A 151 8.58 -4.13 5.04
CA ALA A 151 9.00 -3.52 3.79
C ALA A 151 10.00 -2.39 4.04
N ARG A 152 11.03 -2.30 3.19
CA ARG A 152 11.98 -1.19 3.16
C ARG A 152 11.98 -0.55 1.78
N LEU A 153 11.71 0.75 1.74
CA LEU A 153 11.50 1.46 0.49
C LEU A 153 12.42 2.67 0.44
N ALA A 154 12.96 2.95 -0.74
CA ALA A 154 13.77 4.13 -0.96
C ALA A 154 13.47 4.79 -2.30
N THR A 155 13.36 6.11 -2.30
CA THR A 155 13.20 6.90 -3.53
C THR A 155 14.02 8.18 -3.48
N VAL A 156 14.48 8.66 -4.64
CA VAL A 156 15.13 9.98 -4.73
C VAL A 156 14.12 11.04 -5.20
N SER A 157 13.47 10.82 -6.33
CA SER A 157 12.53 11.77 -6.95
C SER A 157 11.29 11.09 -7.55
N GLY A 158 11.16 9.77 -7.39
CA GLY A 158 9.99 9.00 -7.81
C GLY A 158 8.92 8.90 -6.71
N SER A 159 7.77 8.33 -7.04
CA SER A 159 6.68 8.09 -6.08
C SER A 159 6.71 6.68 -5.52
N VAL A 160 6.36 6.53 -4.25
CA VAL A 160 6.26 5.24 -3.57
C VAL A 160 4.90 5.13 -2.89
N VAL A 161 4.15 4.10 -3.26
CA VAL A 161 2.86 3.80 -2.66
C VAL A 161 2.95 2.45 -1.97
N THR A 162 2.49 2.39 -0.72
CA THR A 162 2.25 1.13 -0.03
C THR A 162 0.78 1.00 0.33
N SER A 163 0.25 -0.21 0.22
CA SER A 163 -1.14 -0.51 0.54
C SER A 163 -1.26 -1.83 1.29
N ARG A 164 -2.07 -1.85 2.36
CA ARG A 164 -2.38 -3.07 3.13
C ARG A 164 -1.13 -3.84 3.57
N THR A 165 -0.10 -3.11 4.00
CA THR A 165 1.16 -3.71 4.47
C THR A 165 1.12 -3.94 5.98
N ARG A 166 1.81 -4.97 6.47
CA ARG A 166 1.97 -5.23 7.91
C ARG A 166 3.45 -5.33 8.31
N GLY A 167 3.70 -5.13 9.60
CA GLY A 167 5.02 -5.31 10.21
C GLY A 167 5.81 -4.01 10.33
N GLU A 168 7.13 -4.07 10.12
CA GLU A 168 7.98 -2.87 10.09
C GLU A 168 8.00 -2.29 8.67
N LEU A 169 7.55 -1.04 8.52
CA LEU A 169 7.67 -0.27 7.30
C LEU A 169 8.71 0.83 7.49
N ARG A 170 9.78 0.78 6.69
CA ARG A 170 10.79 1.84 6.62
C ARG A 170 10.78 2.48 5.24
N VAL A 171 10.66 3.80 5.17
CA VAL A 171 10.71 4.54 3.90
C VAL A 171 11.70 5.70 3.98
N ASP A 172 12.62 5.77 3.01
CA ASP A 172 13.60 6.86 2.91
C ASP A 172 13.38 7.59 1.56
N THR A 173 13.04 8.89 1.58
CA THR A 173 12.82 9.72 0.37
C THR A 173 13.65 11.01 0.39
N VAL A 174 14.08 11.50 -0.77
CA VAL A 174 14.74 12.82 -0.89
C VAL A 174 13.74 13.88 -1.35
N SER A 175 13.08 13.69 -2.48
CA SER A 175 12.13 14.65 -3.05
C SER A 175 10.91 13.97 -3.68
N GLY A 176 10.74 12.68 -3.43
CA GLY A 176 9.62 11.88 -3.90
C GLY A 176 8.42 11.92 -2.96
N GLU A 177 7.25 11.62 -3.50
CA GLU A 177 6.02 11.44 -2.72
C GLU A 177 5.94 10.01 -2.17
N VAL A 178 5.59 9.90 -0.88
CA VAL A 178 5.39 8.62 -0.21
C VAL A 178 4.00 8.57 0.39
N SER A 179 3.22 7.56 -0.02
CA SER A 179 1.90 7.30 0.53
C SER A 179 1.84 5.89 1.09
N ALA A 180 1.69 5.77 2.40
CA ALA A 180 1.45 4.52 3.08
C ALA A 180 -0.02 4.44 3.52
N SER A 181 -0.77 3.53 2.89
CA SER A 181 -2.19 3.35 3.12
C SER A 181 -2.51 2.01 3.77
N GLU A 182 -3.41 2.02 4.75
CA GLU A 182 -3.85 0.83 5.48
C GLU A 182 -2.69 0.00 6.07
N HIS A 183 -1.64 0.66 6.56
CA HIS A 183 -0.53 -0.03 7.21
C HIS A 183 -0.92 -0.49 8.62
N ASP A 184 -0.43 -1.65 9.03
CA ASP A 184 -0.63 -2.22 10.37
C ASP A 184 0.73 -2.62 10.97
N GLY A 185 1.21 -1.80 11.91
CA GLY A 185 2.51 -2.01 12.52
C GLY A 185 3.33 -0.74 12.77
N ALA A 186 4.65 -0.91 12.74
CA ALA A 186 5.60 0.14 13.06
C ALA A 186 6.03 0.85 11.77
N VAL A 187 5.90 2.18 11.73
CA VAL A 187 6.26 3.00 10.56
C VAL A 187 7.39 3.94 10.93
N ARG A 188 8.44 3.91 10.12
CA ARG A 188 9.49 4.93 10.10
C ARG A 188 9.60 5.52 8.70
N MET A 189 9.44 6.83 8.55
CA MET A 189 9.70 7.51 7.29
C MET A 189 10.59 8.73 7.47
N ASP A 190 11.57 8.85 6.58
CA ASP A 190 12.56 9.90 6.57
C ASP A 190 12.46 10.63 5.20
N SER A 191 12.27 11.95 5.19
CA SER A 191 12.13 12.79 3.98
C SER A 191 12.99 14.06 4.06
N VAL A 192 13.58 14.46 2.93
CA VAL A 192 14.23 15.78 2.83
C VAL A 192 13.24 16.83 2.31
N SER A 193 12.60 16.60 1.17
CA SER A 193 11.76 17.58 0.48
C SER A 193 10.63 16.92 -0.30
N GLY A 194 9.84 16.09 0.37
CA GLY A 194 8.74 15.35 -0.22
C GLY A 194 7.53 15.24 0.71
N SER A 195 6.39 14.85 0.15
CA SER A 195 5.16 14.63 0.90
C SER A 195 5.13 13.23 1.49
N LEU A 196 4.86 13.13 2.80
CA LEU A 196 4.75 11.89 3.54
C LEU A 196 3.31 11.72 4.02
N THR A 197 2.64 10.64 3.61
CA THR A 197 1.31 10.28 4.11
C THR A 197 1.35 8.90 4.76
N ALA A 198 0.86 8.78 5.98
CA ALA A 198 0.72 7.51 6.70
C ALA A 198 -0.71 7.33 7.21
N THR A 199 -1.39 6.28 6.78
CA THR A 199 -2.73 5.92 7.25
C THR A 199 -2.83 4.45 7.64
N GLY A 200 -3.63 4.13 8.66
CA GLY A 200 -3.89 2.74 9.06
C GLY A 200 -3.96 2.49 10.56
N ALA A 201 -3.61 1.27 10.97
CA ALA A 201 -3.47 0.86 12.37
C ALA A 201 -2.00 0.99 12.78
N LEU A 202 -1.55 2.22 12.99
CA LEU A 202 -0.14 2.51 13.27
C LEU A 202 0.13 2.19 14.75
N ARG A 203 1.02 1.24 15.04
CA ARG A 203 1.41 0.90 16.43
C ARG A 203 2.46 1.85 16.97
N SER A 204 3.47 2.17 16.16
CA SER A 204 4.48 3.16 16.50
C SER A 204 4.82 3.95 15.25
N LEU A 205 4.96 5.26 15.37
CA LEU A 205 5.23 6.14 14.23
C LEU A 205 6.42 7.05 14.52
N ARG A 206 7.39 7.04 13.60
CA ARG A 206 8.46 8.04 13.58
C ARG A 206 8.59 8.65 12.19
N LEU A 207 8.40 9.96 12.11
CA LEU A 207 8.50 10.72 10.86
C LEU A 207 9.46 11.88 11.02
N ASP A 208 10.46 11.94 10.16
CA ASP A 208 11.43 13.02 10.12
C ASP A 208 11.36 13.67 8.72
N SER A 209 11.04 14.97 8.66
CA SER A 209 10.93 15.73 7.40
C SER A 209 11.63 17.08 7.49
N VAL A 210 12.41 17.45 6.48
CA VAL A 210 13.01 18.80 6.41
C VAL A 210 12.06 19.80 5.76
N SER A 211 11.45 19.46 4.63
CA SER A 211 10.44 20.27 3.94
C SER A 211 9.38 19.41 3.24
N GLY A 212 8.22 20.03 2.94
CA GLY A 212 7.09 19.36 2.30
C GLY A 212 5.88 19.29 3.23
N SER A 213 5.12 18.20 3.17
CA SER A 213 3.96 17.97 4.04
C SER A 213 4.02 16.59 4.68
N VAL A 214 3.51 16.50 5.90
CA VAL A 214 3.41 15.25 6.67
C VAL A 214 1.97 15.10 7.10
N THR A 215 1.30 14.07 6.59
CA THR A 215 -0.07 13.70 6.99
C THR A 215 -0.06 12.36 7.68
N VAL A 216 -0.61 12.33 8.88
CA VAL A 216 -0.75 11.12 9.69
C VAL A 216 -2.20 10.95 10.07
N ASP A 217 -2.76 9.79 9.76
CA ASP A 217 -4.13 9.44 10.09
C ASP A 217 -4.20 8.00 10.62
N THR A 218 -4.20 7.88 11.94
CA THR A 218 -4.28 6.56 12.58
C THR A 218 -5.72 6.25 13.01
N ARG A 219 -6.13 5.01 12.82
CA ARG A 219 -7.44 4.47 13.24
C ARG A 219 -7.38 3.80 14.61
N THR A 220 -6.18 3.43 15.06
CA THR A 220 -5.93 2.82 16.37
C THR A 220 -5.07 3.74 17.21
N THR A 221 -5.21 3.63 18.52
CA THR A 221 -4.38 4.34 19.48
C THR A 221 -2.94 3.78 19.41
N PRO A 222 -1.95 4.58 18.96
CA PRO A 222 -0.56 4.15 18.85
C PRO A 222 0.14 4.15 20.21
N ASP A 223 1.17 3.33 20.35
CA ASP A 223 2.05 3.29 21.53
C ASP A 223 3.00 4.50 21.59
N GLU A 224 3.40 5.04 20.45
CA GLU A 224 4.22 6.25 20.35
C GLU A 224 4.04 6.93 19.00
N ILE A 225 3.96 8.25 19.01
CA ILE A 225 4.13 9.10 17.82
C ILE A 225 5.28 10.07 18.05
N GLN A 226 6.22 10.09 17.11
CA GLN A 226 7.24 11.12 17.01
C GLN A 226 7.27 11.70 15.59
N VAL A 227 7.01 13.01 15.47
CA VAL A 227 7.13 13.75 14.21
C VAL A 227 8.09 14.92 14.40
N SER A 228 9.13 14.98 13.57
CA SER A 228 10.08 16.08 13.51
C SER A 228 9.99 16.74 12.14
N ALA A 229 9.70 18.03 12.10
CA ALA A 229 9.59 18.85 10.92
C ALA A 229 10.45 20.11 11.06
N VAL A 230 11.19 20.50 10.02
CA VAL A 230 11.85 21.81 10.02
C VAL A 230 10.93 22.83 9.35
N SER A 231 10.73 22.70 8.05
CA SER A 231 9.92 23.58 7.22
C SER A 231 8.84 22.80 6.47
N ALA A 232 8.18 21.89 7.19
CA ALA A 232 7.11 21.05 6.66
C ALA A 232 5.82 21.25 7.45
N ASP A 233 4.69 21.24 6.75
CA ASP A 233 3.36 21.30 7.37
C ASP A 233 2.98 19.92 7.90
N VAL A 234 2.51 19.86 9.13
CA VAL A 234 2.22 18.62 9.84
C VAL A 234 0.73 18.58 10.18
N LEU A 235 0.05 17.56 9.66
CA LEU A 235 -1.32 17.22 10.01
C LEU A 235 -1.34 15.84 10.69
N VAL A 236 -1.80 15.77 11.94
CA VAL A 236 -1.92 14.52 12.68
C VAL A 236 -3.36 14.34 13.14
N ARG A 237 -3.97 13.21 12.81
CA ARG A 237 -5.31 12.82 13.28
C ARG A 237 -5.22 11.59 14.19
N LEU A 238 -5.78 11.72 15.40
CA LEU A 238 -5.66 10.74 16.48
C LEU A 238 -7.03 10.27 16.99
N PRO A 239 -7.32 8.97 17.03
CA PRO A 239 -8.66 8.47 17.32
C PRO A 239 -9.08 8.72 18.77
N GLU A 240 -8.16 8.50 19.72
CA GLU A 240 -8.42 8.65 21.16
C GLU A 240 -7.42 9.64 21.76
N PRO A 241 -7.61 10.95 21.55
CA PRO A 241 -6.69 11.96 22.08
C PRO A 241 -6.60 11.94 23.61
N ASP A 242 -7.66 11.49 24.30
CA ASP A 242 -7.72 11.48 25.76
C ASP A 242 -6.84 10.37 26.39
N ALA A 243 -6.36 9.40 25.60
CA ALA A 243 -5.44 8.35 26.03
C ALA A 243 -3.96 8.71 25.82
N MET A 244 -3.65 9.90 25.29
CA MET A 244 -2.32 10.28 24.81
C MET A 244 -1.69 11.43 25.62
N ASP A 245 -0.37 11.36 25.79
CA ASP A 245 0.45 12.42 26.39
C ASP A 245 1.06 13.32 25.31
N TYR A 246 0.56 14.55 25.19
CA TYR A 246 1.01 15.49 24.18
C TYR A 246 2.21 16.30 24.65
N ALA A 247 3.23 16.35 23.79
CA ALA A 247 4.32 17.32 23.83
C ALA A 247 4.56 17.86 22.42
N ILE A 248 3.85 18.93 22.07
CA ILE A 248 3.91 19.58 20.76
C ILE A 248 4.70 20.88 20.88
N ARG A 249 5.60 21.14 19.93
CA ARG A 249 6.40 22.37 19.83
C ARG A 249 6.39 22.86 18.39
N CYS A 250 6.04 24.12 18.17
CA CYS A 250 6.11 24.77 16.87
C CYS A 250 6.80 26.11 17.04
N ILE A 251 8.02 26.33 16.54
CA ILE A 251 8.73 27.59 16.82
C ILE A 251 8.15 28.76 16.02
N SER A 252 7.81 28.49 14.77
CA SER A 252 7.52 29.35 13.61
C SER A 252 6.08 29.55 13.14
N GLY A 253 5.43 28.41 12.94
CA GLY A 253 4.15 28.30 12.25
C GLY A 253 2.95 28.42 13.18
N ARG A 254 1.78 28.25 12.59
CA ARG A 254 0.50 28.17 13.28
C ARG A 254 0.37 26.81 13.95
N LEU A 255 -0.02 26.80 15.22
CA LEU A 255 -0.31 25.59 15.97
C LEU A 255 -1.80 25.51 16.27
N VAL A 256 -2.46 24.46 15.78
CA VAL A 256 -3.86 24.14 16.10
C VAL A 256 -3.91 22.77 16.74
N VAL A 257 -4.61 22.66 17.87
CA VAL A 257 -4.83 21.38 18.54
C VAL A 257 -6.32 21.27 18.85
N ASP A 258 -6.95 20.19 18.39
CA ASP A 258 -8.37 19.90 18.57
C ASP A 258 -9.28 21.05 18.11
N GLY A 259 -8.89 21.73 17.02
CA GLY A 259 -9.63 22.87 16.45
C GLY A 259 -9.31 24.23 17.08
N GLU A 260 -8.63 24.25 18.22
CA GLU A 260 -8.26 25.48 18.93
C GLU A 260 -6.85 25.94 18.54
N GLU A 261 -6.76 27.18 18.06
CA GLU A 261 -5.48 27.81 17.72
C GLU A 261 -4.73 28.23 18.99
N GLN A 262 -3.51 27.74 19.14
CA GLN A 262 -2.66 28.03 20.29
C GLN A 262 -1.98 29.40 20.09
N ARG A 263 -2.57 30.45 20.69
CA ARG A 263 -2.06 31.82 20.64
C ARG A 263 -1.22 32.14 21.88
N GLY A 264 -0.03 32.71 21.70
CA GLY A 264 0.82 33.18 22.81
C GLY A 264 2.33 33.06 22.54
N ALA A 265 3.13 33.50 23.51
CA ALA A 265 4.61 33.51 23.42
C ALA A 265 5.23 32.11 23.51
N ALA A 266 4.57 31.15 24.15
CA ALA A 266 5.00 29.77 24.19
C ALA A 266 4.23 28.99 23.12
N ARG A 267 4.81 28.84 21.93
CA ARG A 267 4.27 28.05 20.81
C ARG A 267 4.47 26.54 21.05
N SER A 268 4.17 26.11 22.26
CA SER A 268 4.31 24.75 22.76
C SER A 268 3.02 24.36 23.45
N PHE A 269 2.54 23.15 23.19
CA PHE A 269 1.35 22.60 23.80
C PHE A 269 1.72 21.32 24.56
N HIS A 270 1.28 21.22 25.81
CA HIS A 270 1.44 20.04 26.63
C HIS A 270 0.09 19.66 27.24
N ARG A 271 -0.31 18.40 27.11
CA ARG A 271 -1.52 17.85 27.73
C ARG A 271 -1.24 16.42 28.19
N PRO A 272 -1.33 16.11 29.49
CA PRO A 272 -1.25 14.73 29.95
C PRO A 272 -2.50 13.94 29.52
N ALA A 273 -2.35 12.64 29.41
CA ALA A 273 -3.45 11.72 29.18
C ALA A 273 -4.45 11.77 30.32
N VAL A 274 -5.73 11.64 29.97
CA VAL A 274 -6.86 11.56 30.90
C VAL A 274 -7.20 10.11 31.21
N VAL A 275 -6.88 9.19 30.29
CA VAL A 275 -7.18 7.76 30.39
C VAL A 275 -5.92 6.93 30.16
N GLY A 276 -5.74 5.87 30.96
CA GLY A 276 -4.65 4.91 30.78
C GLY A 276 -3.28 5.47 31.20
N ALA A 277 -2.21 4.81 30.73
CA ALA A 277 -0.83 5.18 31.06
C ALA A 277 -0.30 6.39 30.26
N GLY A 278 -1.02 6.84 29.25
CA GLY A 278 -0.61 7.92 28.36
C GLY A 278 0.44 7.48 27.33
N ALA A 279 0.02 7.29 26.07
CA ALA A 279 1.00 7.02 25.01
C ALA A 279 1.59 8.36 24.49
N PRO A 280 2.92 8.49 24.38
CA PRO A 280 3.56 9.75 24.03
C PRO A 280 3.30 10.16 22.58
N VAL A 281 2.84 11.40 22.40
CA VAL A 281 2.72 12.10 21.12
C VAL A 281 3.65 13.32 21.13
N ARG A 282 4.77 13.20 20.43
CA ARG A 282 5.77 14.25 20.26
C ARG A 282 5.75 14.79 18.85
N VAL A 283 5.43 16.07 18.70
CA VAL A 283 5.48 16.77 17.41
C VAL A 283 6.36 18.01 17.56
N SER A 284 7.42 18.10 16.77
CA SER A 284 8.34 19.25 16.77
C SER A 284 8.41 19.84 15.37
N ALA A 285 8.01 21.10 15.21
CA ALA A 285 8.11 21.86 13.98
C ALA A 285 8.91 23.15 14.19
N VAL A 286 9.75 23.54 13.22
CA VAL A 286 10.47 24.82 13.29
C VAL A 286 9.68 25.93 12.61
N SER A 287 9.30 25.82 11.34
CA SER A 287 8.66 26.89 10.57
C SER A 287 7.35 26.51 9.87
N GLY A 288 7.02 25.22 9.75
CA GLY A 288 5.75 24.77 9.17
C GLY A 288 4.58 24.82 10.15
N ASP A 289 3.36 24.77 9.61
CA ASP A 289 2.14 24.74 10.42
C ASP A 289 1.91 23.36 11.01
N VAL A 290 1.41 23.30 12.24
CA VAL A 290 1.11 22.05 12.93
C VAL A 290 -0.37 22.05 13.29
N THR A 291 -1.10 21.08 12.75
CA THR A 291 -2.50 20.84 13.06
C THR A 291 -2.65 19.43 13.62
N VAL A 292 -3.14 19.34 14.85
CA VAL A 292 -3.51 18.06 15.48
C VAL A 292 -5.02 18.02 15.64
N LEU A 293 -5.65 17.01 15.07
CA LEU A 293 -7.10 16.82 15.08
C LEU A 293 -7.46 15.55 15.83
N ARG A 294 -8.61 15.59 16.49
CA ARG A 294 -9.32 14.39 16.92
C ARG A 294 -9.81 13.62 15.69
N GLY A 295 -9.49 12.33 15.64
CA GLY A 295 -10.12 11.37 14.76
C GLY A 295 -11.55 11.19 15.24
N GLY A 296 -12.51 11.49 14.37
CA GLY A 296 -13.89 11.09 14.64
C GLY A 296 -13.95 9.58 14.72
N ALA A 297 -14.78 9.04 15.62
CA ALA A 297 -15.27 7.69 15.43
C ALA A 297 -15.79 7.59 13.98
N PRO A 298 -15.60 6.47 13.25
CA PRO A 298 -16.37 6.27 12.04
C PRO A 298 -17.83 6.48 12.46
N SER A 299 -18.48 7.48 11.88
CA SER A 299 -19.91 7.69 12.09
C SER A 299 -20.59 6.42 11.58
N GLY A 300 -20.80 5.48 12.49
CA GLY A 300 -21.61 4.30 12.27
C GLY A 300 -22.98 4.81 11.87
N THR A 301 -23.48 4.28 10.77
CA THR A 301 -24.80 4.56 10.19
C THR A 301 -25.06 6.04 9.95
N ALA A 302 -24.81 6.47 8.71
CA ALA A 302 -25.74 7.40 8.10
C ALA A 302 -27.14 6.79 8.27
N ASP A 303 -27.90 7.30 9.23
CA ASP A 303 -29.35 7.25 9.18
C ASP A 303 -29.72 7.87 7.82
N ALA A 304 -29.96 7.00 6.85
CA ALA A 304 -30.80 7.35 5.73
C ALA A 304 -32.10 7.86 6.35
N PRO A 305 -32.59 9.06 5.99
CA PRO A 305 -33.95 9.44 6.36
C PRO A 305 -34.85 8.30 5.85
N GLY A 306 -35.59 7.71 6.79
CA GLY A 306 -36.47 6.59 6.53
C GLY A 306 -37.28 6.87 5.28
N THR A 307 -37.23 5.93 4.34
CA THR A 307 -38.22 5.84 3.28
C THR A 307 -39.56 5.77 4.00
N GLU A 308 -40.35 6.84 3.87
CA GLU A 308 -41.73 6.90 4.30
C GLU A 308 -42.47 5.85 3.45
N ASP A 309 -42.57 4.65 4.01
CA ASP A 309 -43.38 3.55 3.50
C ASP A 309 -44.84 3.99 3.65
N ALA A 310 -45.34 4.62 2.60
CA ALA A 310 -46.76 4.91 2.44
C ALA A 310 -47.50 3.59 2.26
N ALA A 311 -47.86 2.97 3.38
CA ALA A 311 -48.86 1.92 3.41
C ALA A 311 -50.20 2.49 2.91
N PRO A 312 -50.92 1.77 2.02
CA PRO A 312 -52.22 2.20 1.53
C PRO A 312 -53.27 1.94 2.61
N ASP A 313 -54.02 2.98 2.95
CA ASP A 313 -55.20 2.88 3.81
C ASP A 313 -56.30 2.13 3.04
N GLY A 314 -56.64 0.94 3.54
CA GLY A 314 -57.70 0.10 3.01
C GLY A 314 -58.86 0.06 3.99
N ASP A 315 -60.01 0.63 3.59
CA ASP A 315 -61.27 0.41 4.29
C ASP A 315 -62.41 0.17 3.28
N ARG A 316 -62.90 -1.09 3.27
CA ARG A 316 -64.22 -1.61 2.82
C ARG A 316 -64.58 -1.50 1.31
N ALA A 317 -65.19 -2.47 0.64
CA ALA A 317 -65.81 -3.75 1.00
C ALA A 317 -66.01 -4.59 -0.30
N ASP A 318 -66.43 -5.84 -0.11
CA ASP A 318 -67.09 -6.75 -1.07
C ASP A 318 -66.23 -7.65 -1.96
N VAL A 319 -66.00 -8.85 -1.42
CA VAL A 319 -65.49 -10.04 -2.13
C VAL A 319 -66.69 -10.89 -2.58
N PRO A 320 -66.62 -11.49 -3.78
CA PRO A 320 -67.06 -12.87 -3.91
C PRO A 320 -65.94 -13.79 -4.39
N ALA A 321 -65.95 -14.97 -3.80
CA ALA A 321 -64.93 -16.02 -3.88
C ALA A 321 -65.03 -16.89 -5.13
N TRP A 322 -63.87 -17.30 -5.67
CA TRP A 322 -63.59 -18.64 -6.22
C TRP A 322 -62.06 -18.73 -6.42
N GLY A 323 -61.30 -19.60 -5.75
CA GLY A 323 -61.30 -21.05 -5.90
C GLY A 323 -60.18 -21.46 -6.88
N SER A 324 -59.02 -21.84 -6.35
CA SER A 324 -58.02 -22.70 -7.03
C SER A 324 -58.13 -24.12 -6.45
N PRO A 325 -57.62 -25.23 -7.02
CA PRO A 325 -56.58 -25.35 -8.06
C PRO A 325 -56.75 -26.50 -9.10
N GLY A 326 -55.86 -26.52 -10.11
CA GLY A 326 -55.20 -27.74 -10.59
C GLY A 326 -55.85 -28.57 -11.72
N GLY A 327 -54.99 -29.13 -12.58
CA GLY A 327 -55.27 -30.38 -13.31
C GLY A 327 -55.17 -30.31 -14.83
N ALA A 328 -54.16 -31.00 -15.37
CA ALA A 328 -53.90 -31.22 -16.79
C ALA A 328 -54.98 -32.00 -17.55
N ARG A 329 -55.08 -31.79 -18.88
CA ARG A 329 -54.84 -32.73 -20.02
C ARG A 329 -55.72 -32.35 -21.25
N PRO A 330 -55.60 -33.00 -22.43
CA PRO A 330 -55.22 -32.37 -23.71
C PRO A 330 -56.38 -32.23 -24.73
N ALA A 331 -56.02 -31.72 -25.91
CA ALA A 331 -56.84 -31.43 -27.09
C ALA A 331 -57.81 -32.54 -27.55
N PRO A 332 -58.83 -32.12 -28.31
CA PRO A 332 -59.19 -32.84 -29.54
C PRO A 332 -59.20 -31.94 -30.78
N THR A 333 -59.02 -32.62 -31.90
CA THR A 333 -59.00 -32.18 -33.30
C THR A 333 -60.39 -31.89 -33.87
N THR A 334 -60.39 -31.37 -35.12
CA THR A 334 -61.49 -31.18 -36.10
C THR A 334 -62.25 -29.86 -35.98
N GLY A 335 -62.56 -29.11 -37.04
CA GLY A 335 -62.38 -29.29 -38.49
C GLY A 335 -62.83 -28.04 -39.25
N ALA A 336 -62.49 -28.05 -40.54
CA ALA A 336 -62.84 -27.15 -41.65
C ALA A 336 -64.07 -26.21 -41.53
N ALA A 337 -63.95 -24.99 -42.09
CA ALA A 337 -64.62 -24.58 -43.35
C ALA A 337 -64.38 -23.10 -43.69
N ASP A 338 -63.65 -22.91 -44.79
CA ASP A 338 -63.88 -21.96 -45.89
C ASP A 338 -64.96 -20.87 -45.76
N ARG A 339 -64.53 -19.60 -45.81
CA ARG A 339 -64.98 -18.55 -46.75
C ARG A 339 -64.12 -17.30 -46.66
#